data_AF-A0A1B7MY68-F1
#
_entry.id   AF-A0A1B7MY68-F1
#
_cell.length_a   1.000
_cell.length_b   1.000
_cell.length_c   1.000
_cell.angle_alpha   90.00
_cell.angle_beta   90.00
_cell.angle_gamma   90.00
#
_symmetry.space_group_name_H-M   'P 1'
#
loop_
_entity.id
_entity.type
_entity.pdbx_description
1 polymer ?
#
loop_
_entity_poly.entity_id
_entity_poly.type
_entity_poly.pdbx_seq_one_letter_code
_entity_poly.pdbx_strand_id
1 'polypeptide(L)' 'ALRHLMTYLACLRQSRLRRNWSDASVYGISSDGFDWTIVHDRHGGTVKVSREFDSESR' A
#
# COMPACT_ATOMS: atom_id res chain seq x y z
N ALA A 1 1.14 -1.73 -12.99
CA ALA A 1 0.52 -0.75 -12.06
C ALA A 1 1.14 -0.81 -10.65
N LEU A 2 1.17 -1.98 -9.99
CA LEU A 2 1.60 -2.13 -8.60
C LEU A 2 2.97 -1.52 -8.23
N ARG A 3 4.00 -1.71 -9.07
CA ARG A 3 5.33 -1.14 -8.81
C ARG A 3 5.32 0.38 -8.71
N HIS A 4 4.60 1.06 -9.61
CA HIS A 4 4.48 2.52 -9.56
C HIS A 4 3.70 2.99 -8.33
N LEU A 5 2.66 2.25 -7.94
CA LEU A 5 1.92 2.52 -6.71
C LEU A 5 2.83 2.39 -5.48
N MET A 6 3.62 1.32 -5.38
CA MET A 6 4.55 1.11 -4.27
C MET A 6 5.57 2.24 -4.16
N THR A 7 6.18 2.64 -5.27
CA THR A 7 7.12 3.77 -5.30
C THR A 7 6.44 5.07 -4.87
N TYR A 8 5.24 5.34 -5.37
CA TYR A 8 4.50 6.54 -5.00
C TYR A 8 4.16 6.58 -3.51
N LEU A 9 3.65 5.48 -2.95
CA LEU A 9 3.31 5.38 -1.53
C LEU A 9 4.55 5.53 -0.64
N ALA A 10 5.69 4.94 -1.02
CA ALA A 10 6.95 5.10 -0.31
C ALA A 10 7.41 6.58 -0.28
N CYS A 11 7.36 7.27 -1.43
CA CYS A 11 7.67 8.70 -1.50
C CYS A 11 6.72 9.54 -0.64
N LEU A 12 5.43 9.22 -0.65
CA LEU A 12 4.42 9.92 0.13
C LEU A 12 4.65 9.74 1.64
N ARG A 13 4.96 8.51 2.08
CA ARG A 13 5.32 8.23 3.47
C ARG A 13 6.56 9.01 3.89
N GLN A 14 7.61 9.02 3.06
CA GLN A 14 8.82 9.79 3.36
C GLN A 14 8.54 11.29 3.47
N SER A 15 7.65 11.82 2.63
CA SER A 15 7.19 13.21 2.73
C SER A 15 6.47 13.50 4.05
N ARG A 16 5.57 12.59 4.50
CA ARG A 16 4.86 12.72 5.79
C ARG A 16 5.80 12.68 6.99
N LEU A 17 6.78 11.77 6.97
CA LEU A 17 7.83 11.70 8.00
C LEU A 17 8.66 12.99 8.07
N ARG A 18 9.05 13.55 6.92
CA ARG A 18 9.79 14.82 6.88
C ARG A 18 8.99 16.01 7.41
N ARG A 19 7.65 15.94 7.33
CA ARG A 19 6.73 16.97 7.86
C ARG A 19 6.34 16.73 9.31
N ASN A 20 6.93 15.74 9.96
CA ASN A 20 6.66 15.38 11.35
C ASN A 20 5.17 15.11 11.63
N TRP A 21 4.48 14.51 10.65
CA TRP A 21 3.10 14.08 10.85
C TRP A 21 3.04 13.00 11.94
N SER A 22 2.04 13.11 12.82
CA SER A 22 1.76 12.12 13.86
C SER A 22 1.38 10.75 13.28
N ASP A 23 0.89 10.73 12.04
CA ASP A 23 0.67 9.50 11.29
C ASP A 23 1.25 9.59 9.87
N ALA A 24 2.22 8.71 9.59
CA ALA A 24 2.83 8.53 8.29
C ALA A 24 2.28 7.33 7.50
N SER A 25 1.20 6.70 7.99
CA SER A 25 0.54 5.59 7.29
C SER A 25 0.09 6.01 5.89
N VAL A 26 0.20 5.14 4.89
CA VAL A 26 -0.27 5.39 3.53
C VAL A 26 -1.03 4.19 2.98
N TYR A 27 -2.05 4.46 2.18
CA TYR A 27 -2.95 3.47 1.61
C TYR A 27 -3.05 3.65 0.09
N GLY A 28 -3.14 2.54 -0.64
CA GLY A 28 -3.42 2.57 -2.07
C GLY A 28 -3.96 1.24 -2.58
N ILE A 29 -4.61 1.31 -3.74
CA ILE A 29 -5.19 0.16 -4.43
C ILE A 29 -4.57 0.09 -5.82
N SER A 30 -4.07 -1.08 -6.20
CA SER A 30 -3.67 -1.39 -7.58
C SER A 30 -4.58 -2.49 -8.08
N SER A 31 -5.27 -2.26 -9.18
CA SER A 31 -6.01 -3.29 -9.90
C SER A 31 -5.57 -3.35 -11.36
N ASP A 32 -5.58 -4.54 -11.93
CA ASP A 32 -5.48 -4.76 -13.38
C ASP A 32 -6.84 -5.08 -14.02
N GLY A 33 -7.94 -4.93 -13.26
CA GLY A 33 -9.31 -5.22 -13.67
C GLY A 33 -9.78 -6.64 -13.35
N PHE A 34 -8.87 -7.56 -13.05
CA PHE A 34 -9.17 -8.93 -12.64
C PHE A 34 -8.80 -9.16 -11.17
N ASP A 35 -7.61 -8.69 -10.78
CA ASP A 35 -7.10 -8.75 -9.42
C ASP A 35 -7.09 -7.37 -8.76
N TRP A 36 -7.35 -7.36 -7.46
CA TRP A 36 -7.28 -6.18 -6.61
C TRP A 36 -6.21 -6.38 -5.57
N THR A 37 -5.21 -5.51 -5.57
CA THR A 37 -4.12 -5.48 -4.61
C THR A 37 -4.24 -4.26 -3.73
N ILE A 38 -4.54 -4.48 -2.46
CA ILE A 38 -4.66 -3.43 -1.45
C ILE A 38 -3.33 -3.31 -0.73
N VAL A 39 -2.76 -2.10 -0.70
CA VAL A 39 -1.48 -1.79 -0.08
C VAL A 39 -1.71 -0.86 1.10
N HIS A 40 -1.24 -1.28 2.27
CA HIS A 40 -1.25 -0.45 3.47
C HIS A 40 0.14 -0.44 4.10
N ASP A 41 0.81 0.69 4.07
CA ASP A 41 2.07 0.91 4.77
C ASP A 41 1.75 1.65 6.08
N ARG A 42 1.87 0.96 7.20
CA ARG A 42 1.59 1.53 8.53
C ARG A 42 2.78 2.32 9.03
N HIS A 43 2.55 3.22 9.98
CA HIS A 43 3.58 4.06 10.59
C HIS A 43 4.88 3.30 10.98
N GLY A 44 4.77 2.03 11.40
CA GLY A 44 5.90 1.15 11.75
C GLY A 44 6.69 0.54 10.57
N GLY A 45 6.38 0.88 9.31
CA GLY A 45 7.07 0.34 8.12
C GLY A 45 6.62 -1.06 7.71
N THR A 46 5.49 -1.54 8.26
CA THR A 46 4.89 -2.79 7.81
C THR A 46 3.99 -2.52 6.61
N VAL A 47 4.41 -3.00 5.44
CA VAL A 47 3.59 -3.03 4.24
C VAL A 47 2.74 -4.30 4.26
N LYS A 48 1.43 -4.14 4.33
CA LYS A 48 0.47 -5.23 4.10
C LYS A 48 -0.05 -5.15 2.68
N VAL A 49 0.04 -6.28 1.99
CA VAL A 49 -0.50 -6.46 0.65
C VAL A 49 -1.56 -7.54 0.73
N SER A 50 -2.81 -7.18 0.48
CA SER A 50 -3.93 -8.12 0.44
C SER A 50 -4.43 -8.27 -0.99
N ARG A 51 -4.65 -9.51 -1.43
CA ARG A 51 -5.39 -9.80 -2.67
C ARG A 51 -6.81 -10.19 -2.30
N GLU A 52 -7.78 -9.68 -3.05
CA GLU A 52 -9.21 -9.90 -2.78
C GLU A 52 -9.67 -11.33 -3.18
N PHE A 53 -8.93 -11.99 -4.08
CA PHE A 53 -9.12 -13.40 -4.45
C PHE A 53 -7.92 -14.25 -4.00
N ASP A 54 -7.85 -14.53 -2.71
CA ASP A 54 -7.28 -15.80 -2.25
C ASP A 54 -8.48 -16.74 -2.05
N SER A 55 -9.10 -17.12 -3.17
CA SER A 55 -10.19 -18.11 -3.13
C SER A 55 -9.56 -19.42 -2.69
N GLU A 56 -9.81 -19.77 -1.44
CA GLU A 56 -9.63 -21.11 -0.88
C GLU A 56 -10.02 -22.13 -1.96
N SER A 57 -9.00 -22.81 -2.49
CA SER A 57 -9.18 -24.00 -3.29
C SER A 57 -9.79 -25.04 -2.37
N ARG A 58 -11.09 -25.27 -2.50
CA ARG A 58 -11.84 -26.29 -1.77
C ARG A 58 -12.20 -27.43 -2.70
#